data_AF-A0A327LXK7-F1
#
_entry.id   AF-A0A327LXK7-F1
#
_cell.length_a   1.000
_cell.length_b   1.000
_cell.length_c   1.000
_cell.angle_alpha   90.00
_cell.angle_beta   90.00
_cell.angle_gamma   90.00
#
_symmetry.space_group_name_H-M   'P 1'
#
loop_
_entity.id
_entity.type
_entity.pdbx_description
1 polymer ?
#
loop_
_entity_poly.entity_id
_entity_poly.type
_entity_poly.pdbx_seq_one_letter_code
_entity_poly.pdbx_strand_id
1 'polypeptide(L)' 'RAMRPWLHAYNTLRPHSALKGLPPISRITSDNVLSNDN' A
#
# COMPACT_ATOMS: atom_id res chain seq x y z
N ARG A 1 -2.39 -16.65 -5.00
CA ARG A 1 -1.21 -16.32 -5.85
C ARG A 1 -0.42 -15.21 -5.15
N ALA A 2 0.83 -15.46 -4.78
CA ALA A 2 1.66 -14.46 -4.08
C ALA A 2 2.19 -13.40 -5.06
N MET A 3 2.44 -12.18 -4.56
CA MET A 3 3.06 -11.12 -5.35
C MET A 3 4.50 -11.47 -5.73
N ARG A 4 4.97 -10.96 -6.88
CA ARG A 4 6.38 -11.08 -7.24
C ARG A 4 7.26 -10.35 -6.21
N PRO A 5 8.46 -10.87 -5.85
CA PRO A 5 9.29 -10.29 -4.79
C PRO A 5 9.59 -8.79 -4.96
N TRP A 6 9.88 -8.36 -6.20
CA TRP A 6 10.15 -6.96 -6.50
C TRP A 6 8.95 -6.04 -6.23
N LEU A 7 7.74 -6.54 -6.47
CA LEU A 7 6.51 -5.77 -6.27
C LEU A 7 6.19 -5.63 -4.79
N HIS A 8 6.48 -6.68 -4.00
CA HIS A 8 6.37 -6.60 -2.54
C HIS A 8 7.30 -5.52 -1.99
N ALA A 9 8.59 -5.58 -2.32
CA ALA A 9 9.58 -4.62 -1.85
C ALA A 9 9.25 -3.17 -2.26
N TYR A 10 8.76 -2.96 -3.49
CA TYR A 10 8.33 -1.64 -3.95
C TYR A 10 7.17 -1.10 -3.09
N ASN A 11 6.15 -1.92 -2.83
CA ASN A 11 4.96 -1.48 -2.10
C ASN A 11 5.20 -1.31 -0.59
N THR A 12 6.10 -2.08 0.01
CA THR A 12 6.29 -2.10 1.48
C THR A 12 7.52 -1.37 1.98
N LEU A 13 8.59 -1.25 1.17
CA LEU A 13 9.87 -0.73 1.66
C LEU A 13 10.31 0.57 0.99
N ARG A 14 9.92 0.81 -0.28
CA ARG A 14 10.48 1.94 -1.04
C ARG A 14 9.90 3.27 -0.56
N PRO A 15 10.71 4.24 -0.10
CA PRO A 15 10.20 5.55 0.31
C PRO A 15 9.75 6.39 -0.89
N HIS A 16 8.67 7.14 -0.73
CA HIS A 16 8.17 8.05 -1.77
C HIS A 16 8.05 9.49 -1.26
N SER A 17 8.62 10.45 -2.00
CA SER A 17 8.60 11.88 -1.63
C SER A 17 7.18 12.43 -1.49
N ALA A 18 6.25 11.96 -2.32
CA ALA A 18 4.83 12.33 -2.24
C ALA A 18 4.14 11.83 -0.95
N LEU A 19 4.74 10.84 -0.27
CA LEU A 19 4.24 10.24 0.96
C LEU A 19 5.10 10.61 2.17
N LYS A 20 5.81 11.74 2.12
CA LYS A 20 6.73 12.19 3.18
C LYS A 20 7.82 11.13 3.50
N GLY A 21 8.23 10.35 2.50
CA GLY A 21 9.20 9.27 2.67
C GLY A 21 8.59 7.93 3.07
N LEU A 22 7.28 7.81 3.18
CA LEU A 22 6.61 6.53 3.45
C LEU A 22 6.45 5.66 2.19
N PRO A 23 6.32 4.34 2.35
CA PRO A 23 6.08 3.44 1.23
C PRO A 23 4.68 3.56 0.63
N PRO A 24 4.46 3.11 -0.62
CA PRO A 24 3.17 3.23 -1.31
C PRO A 24 1.99 2.68 -0.53
N ILE A 25 2.20 1.56 0.19
CA ILE A 25 1.16 0.90 0.97
C ILE A 25 0.63 1.77 2.11
N SER A 26 1.41 2.74 2.61
CA SER A 26 0.96 3.67 3.66
C SER A 26 -0.16 4.61 3.22
N ARG A 27 -0.50 4.66 1.92
CA ARG A 27 -1.68 5.36 1.40
C ARG A 27 -2.99 4.64 1.71
N ILE A 28 -2.92 3.33 1.95
CA ILE A 28 -4.11 2.52 2.17
C ILE A 28 -4.56 2.77 3.61
N THR A 29 -5.40 3.79 3.79
CA THR A 29 -6.21 3.91 5.00
C THR A 29 -7.13 2.69 5.07
N SER A 30 -7.15 2.01 6.21
CA SER A 30 -8.00 0.82 6.48
C SER A 30 -9.49 1.10 6.22
N ASP A 31 -9.86 2.37 6.21
CA ASP A 31 -11.23 2.87 6.09
C ASP A 31 -11.75 2.97 4.65
N ASN A 32 -10.93 2.60 3.64
CA ASN A 32 -11.39 2.56 2.23
C ASN A 32 -12.29 1.35 1.92
N VAL A 33 -12.42 0.41 2.86
CA VAL A 33 -13.45 -0.62 2.82
C VAL A 33 -14.66 -0.04 3.54
N LEU A 34 -15.40 0.84 2.85
CA LEU A 34 -16.83 0.96 3.15
C LEU A 34 -17.41 -0.42 2.85
N SER A 35 -17.62 -1.22 3.90
CA SER A 35 -18.44 -2.42 3.88
C SER A 35 -19.80 -1.99 3.34
N ASN A 36 -19.97 -2.11 2.02
CA ASN A 36 -21.25 -2.06 1.36
C ASN A 36 -21.77 -3.49 1.33
N ASP A 37 -22.02 -4.02 2.52
CA ASP A 37 -22.73 -5.28 2.71
C ASP A 37 -24.20 -4.90 2.89
N ASN A 38 -24.91 -4.77 1.77
CA ASN A 38 -26.36 -4.70 1.66
C ASN A 38 -26.83 -5.97 0.93
#